data_AF-A0A2M7W0N1-F1
#
_entry.id   AF-A0A2M7W0N1-F1
#
_cell.length_a   1.000
_cell.length_b   1.000
_cell.length_c   1.000
_cell.angle_alpha   90.00
_cell.angle_beta   90.00
_cell.angle_gamma   90.00
#
_symmetry.space_group_name_H-M   'P 1'
#
loop_
_entity.id
_entity.type
_entity.pdbx_description
1 polymer ?
#
loop_
_entity_poly.entity_id
_entity_poly.type
_entity_poly.pdbx_seq_one_letter_code
_entity_poly.pdbx_strand_id
1 'polypeptide(L)'
;MAKAENTKIDLHLVRNFGTIAHIDAGKTTTSERMLYFTGKTHKVGEVHEGAATMDYLAEEKARGVTIVSAATTCFWTKAEQKYRLNLIDTP
;
A
#
# COMPACT_ATOMS: atom_id res chain seq x y z
N MET A 1 17.82 -21.61 -19.90
CA MET A 1 18.11 -20.74 -18.74
C MET A 1 17.78 -19.32 -19.14
N ALA A 2 16.66 -18.77 -18.66
CA ALA A 2 16.24 -17.41 -19.01
C ALA A 2 17.19 -16.39 -18.35
N LYS A 3 17.79 -15.52 -19.17
CA LYS A 3 18.59 -14.39 -18.68
C LYS A 3 17.66 -13.49 -17.85
N ALA A 4 18.02 -13.24 -16.60
CA ALA A 4 17.40 -12.17 -15.82
C ALA A 4 17.74 -10.84 -16.51
N GLU A 5 16.79 -10.29 -17.27
CA GLU A 5 16.89 -8.92 -17.76
C GLU A 5 17.02 -8.01 -16.54
N ASN A 6 18.17 -7.36 -16.40
CA ASN A 6 18.35 -6.28 -15.45
C ASN A 6 17.53 -5.09 -15.97
N THR A 7 16.22 -5.09 -15.73
CA THR A 7 15.32 -4.02 -16.10
C THR A 7 15.76 -2.80 -15.30
N LYS A 8 16.54 -1.92 -15.93
CA LYS A 8 17.02 -0.68 -15.33
C LYS A 8 15.79 0.18 -15.01
N ILE A 9 15.34 0.14 -13.75
CA ILE A 9 14.24 0.98 -13.30
C ILE A 9 14.79 2.39 -13.19
N ASP A 10 14.19 3.33 -13.93
CA ASP A 10 14.53 4.74 -13.77
C ASP A 10 14.15 5.20 -12.36
N LEU A 11 15.17 5.55 -11.57
CA LEU A 11 15.01 5.98 -10.19
C LEU A 11 14.20 7.27 -10.07
N HIS A 12 14.18 8.12 -11.11
CA HIS A 12 13.34 9.32 -11.14
C HIS A 12 11.85 8.99 -11.16
N LEU A 13 11.48 7.76 -11.54
CA LEU A 13 10.10 7.26 -11.57
C LEU A 13 9.71 6.47 -10.33
N VAL A 14 10.64 6.25 -9.39
CA VAL A 14 10.38 5.51 -8.14
C VAL A 14 10.02 6.48 -7.01
N ARG A 15 9.00 6.15 -6.23
CA ARG A 15 8.64 6.86 -5.00
C ARG A 15 8.56 5.85 -3.86
N ASN A 16 9.38 6.05 -2.84
CA ASN A 16 9.33 5.30 -1.60
C ASN A 16 8.74 6.23 -0.53
N PHE A 17 7.68 5.80 0.15
CA PHE A 17 7.02 6.61 1.17
C PHE A 17 6.29 5.73 2.19
N GLY A 18 6.01 6.27 3.36
CA GLY A 18 5.23 5.61 4.39
C GLY A 18 4.17 6.51 5.01
N THR A 19 3.13 5.89 5.53
CA THR A 19 1.95 6.53 6.12
C THR A 19 2.02 6.50 7.65
N ILE A 20 2.46 7.60 8.24
CA ILE A 20 2.60 7.76 9.70
C ILE A 20 1.60 8.82 10.18
N ALA A 21 0.85 8.51 11.23
CA ALA A 21 -0.11 9.40 11.87
C ALA A 21 -0.48 8.88 13.27
N HIS A 22 -1.27 9.68 14.01
CA HIS A 22 -1.79 9.30 15.32
C HIS A 22 -2.73 8.08 15.24
N ILE A 23 -3.06 7.48 16.39
CA ILE A 23 -4.07 6.41 16.48
C ILE A 23 -5.41 6.98 16.01
N ASP A 24 -6.19 6.18 15.29
CA ASP A 24 -7.50 6.54 14.71
C ASP A 24 -7.49 7.66 13.65
N ALA A 25 -6.32 8.08 13.16
CA ALA A 25 -6.21 9.07 12.08
C ALA A 25 -6.41 8.49 10.67
N GLY A 26 -6.71 7.19 10.54
CA GLY A 26 -6.99 6.54 9.26
C GLY A 26 -5.76 6.28 8.36
N LYS A 27 -4.60 5.98 8.96
CA LYS A 27 -3.37 5.60 8.22
C LYS A 27 -3.62 4.43 7.27
N THR A 28 -4.09 3.32 7.84
CA THR A 28 -4.40 2.07 7.14
C THR A 28 -5.49 2.28 6.09
N THR A 29 -6.55 3.02 6.44
CA THR A 29 -7.62 3.39 5.50
C THR A 29 -7.09 4.15 4.29
N THR A 30 -6.14 5.05 4.50
CA THR A 30 -5.52 5.84 3.42
C THR A 30 -4.65 4.95 2.54
N SER A 31 -3.85 4.07 3.14
CA SER A 31 -3.04 3.07 2.46
C SER A 31 -3.88 2.15 1.57
N GLU A 32 -5.02 1.66 2.08
CA GLU A 32 -5.94 0.81 1.32
C GLU A 32 -6.61 1.56 0.15
N ARG A 33 -7.02 2.81 0.37
CA ARG A 33 -7.55 3.66 -0.71
C ARG A 33 -6.53 3.93 -1.80
N MET A 34 -5.26 4.17 -1.45
CA MET A 34 -4.19 4.29 -2.44
C MET A 34 -4.05 3.02 -3.29
N LEU A 35 -4.12 1.83 -2.68
CA LEU A 35 -4.09 0.58 -3.45
C LEU A 35 -5.30 0.42 -4.36
N TYR A 36 -6.48 0.79 -3.90
CA TYR A 36 -7.70 0.75 -4.71
C TYR A 36 -7.59 1.65 -5.94
N PHE A 37 -7.19 2.91 -5.77
CA PHE A 37 -7.06 3.85 -6.89
C PHE A 37 -5.96 3.47 -7.88
N THR A 38 -4.94 2.73 -7.44
CA THR A 38 -3.91 2.17 -8.34
C THR A 38 -4.36 0.91 -9.07
N GLY A 39 -5.57 0.39 -8.78
CA GLY A 39 -6.08 -0.85 -9.35
C GLY A 39 -5.37 -2.11 -8.82
N LYS A 40 -4.55 -2.01 -7.77
CA LYS A 40 -3.85 -3.16 -7.19
C LYS A 40 -4.77 -4.04 -6.33
N THR A 41 -5.82 -3.46 -5.75
CA THR A 41 -6.78 -4.15 -4.89
C THR A 41 -8.20 -3.83 -5.36
N HIS A 42 -9.04 -4.86 -5.55
CA HIS A 42 -10.44 -4.72 -6.04
C HIS A 42 -11.49 -4.67 -4.91
N LYS A 43 -11.07 -4.61 -3.64
CA LYS A 43 -11.96 -4.47 -2.48
C LYS A 43 -11.81 -3.07 -1.88
N VAL A 44 -12.81 -2.21 -2.05
CA VAL A 44 -13.02 -1.04 -1.17
C VAL A 44 -13.78 -1.56 0.04
N GLY A 45 -13.10 -2.24 0.94
CA GLY A 45 -13.68 -2.50 2.26
C GLY A 45 -13.59 -1.19 3.03
N GLU A 46 -14.71 -0.58 3.41
CA GLU A 46 -14.65 0.33 4.55
C GLU A 46 -14.09 -0.47 5.72
N VAL A 47 -13.05 0.06 6.35
CA VAL A 47 -12.32 -0.59 7.46
C VAL A 47 -13.25 -0.91 8.64
N HIS A 48 -14.47 -0.35 8.63
CA HIS A 48 -15.54 -0.61 9.58
C HIS A 48 -16.22 -1.98 9.44
N GLU A 49 -16.03 -2.73 8.34
CA GLU A 49 -16.59 -4.09 8.16
C GLU A 49 -15.57 -5.24 8.30
N GLY A 50 -14.41 -5.00 8.93
CA GLY A 50 -13.47 -6.07 9.29
C GLY A 50 -12.73 -6.75 8.12
N ALA A 51 -12.79 -6.15 6.92
CA ALA A 51 -12.20 -6.69 5.69
C ALA A 51 -10.89 -5.99 5.27
N ALA A 52 -10.19 -5.34 6.20
CA ALA A 52 -8.86 -4.79 5.94
C ALA A 52 -7.97 -5.91 5.37
N THR A 53 -7.43 -5.68 4.18
CA THR A 53 -6.64 -6.69 3.45
C THR A 53 -5.16 -6.52 3.77
N MET A 54 -4.75 -5.35 4.30
CA MET A 54 -3.39 -5.11 4.76
C MET A 54 -3.10 -5.63 6.16
N ASP A 55 -4.06 -5.58 7.07
CA ASP A 55 -3.96 -6.14 8.41
C ASP A 55 -4.10 -7.67 8.32
N TYR A 56 -3.00 -8.39 8.13
CA TYR A 56 -3.05 -9.85 7.95
C TYR A 56 -3.23 -10.58 9.30
N LEU A 57 -2.81 -9.97 10.41
CA LEU A 57 -2.92 -10.58 11.74
C LEU A 57 -4.34 -10.47 12.29
N ALA A 58 -4.85 -11.59 12.83
CA ALA A 58 -6.17 -11.62 13.47
C ALA A 58 -6.27 -10.64 14.67
N GLU A 59 -5.16 -10.37 15.38
CA GLU A 59 -5.11 -9.37 16.45
C GLU A 59 -5.24 -7.93 15.94
N GLU A 60 -4.65 -7.61 14.78
CA GLU A 60 -4.78 -6.28 14.15
C GLU A 60 -6.24 -6.02 13.79
N LYS A 61 -6.90 -7.00 13.17
CA LYS A 61 -8.33 -6.92 12.83
C LYS A 61 -9.23 -6.84 14.05
N ALA A 62 -8.94 -7.61 15.10
CA ALA A 62 -9.75 -7.64 16.32
C ALA A 62 -9.66 -6.33 17.12
N ARG A 63 -8.53 -5.63 17.02
CA ARG A 63 -8.29 -4.38 17.77
C ARG A 63 -8.42 -3.12 16.91
N GLY A 64 -8.51 -3.24 15.59
CA GLY A 64 -8.57 -2.10 14.67
C GLY A 64 -7.28 -1.28 14.65
N VAL A 65 -6.13 -1.90 14.94
CA VAL A 65 -4.82 -1.23 15.00
C VAL A 65 -3.81 -1.95 14.11
N THR A 66 -2.93 -1.19 13.46
CA THR A 66 -1.81 -1.74 12.70
C THR A 66 -0.66 -2.01 13.66
N ILE A 67 -0.19 -3.27 13.72
CA ILE A 67 0.87 -3.72 14.63
C ILE A 67 2.17 -3.93 13.83
N VAL A 68 2.07 -4.43 12.61
CA VAL A 68 3.20 -4.72 11.73
C VAL A 68 3.18 -3.80 10.52
N SER A 69 4.36 -3.34 10.11
CA SER A 69 4.47 -2.54 8.90
C SER A 69 4.23 -3.39 7.65
N ALA A 70 3.30 -2.96 6.80
CA ALA A 70 3.00 -3.61 5.54
C ALA A 70 3.67 -2.88 4.37
N ALA A 71 4.51 -3.57 3.60
CA ALA A 71 5.18 -3.00 2.42
C ALA A 71 4.49 -3.44 1.12
N THR A 72 4.02 -2.49 0.32
CA THR A 72 3.32 -2.76 -0.94
C THR A 72 3.83 -1.90 -2.10
N THR A 73 4.15 -2.53 -3.23
CA THR A 73 4.45 -1.82 -4.49
C THR A 73 3.21 -1.65 -5.36
N CYS A 74 2.82 -0.44 -5.72
CA CYS A 74 1.77 -0.14 -6.69
C CYS A 74 2.27 0.77 -7.82
N PHE A 75 1.45 0.96 -8.85
CA PHE A 75 1.81 1.81 -9.99
C PHE A 75 0.78 2.92 -10.15
N TRP A 76 1.26 4.14 -10.33
CA TRP A 76 0.41 5.31 -10.54
C TRP A 76 0.77 5.99 -11.86
N THR A 77 -0.21 6.25 -12.70
CA THR A 77 -0.02 6.98 -13.96
C THR A 77 -0.46 8.43 -13.80
N LYS A 78 0.44 9.38 -14.09
CA LYS A 78 0.16 10.81 -14.06
C LYS A 78 0.75 11.46 -15.31
N ALA A 79 -0.07 12.21 -16.06
CA ALA A 79 0.35 12.90 -17.29
C ALA A 79 1.12 11.96 -18.24
N GLU A 80 0.53 10.80 -18.54
CA GLU A 80 1.09 9.74 -19.40
C GLU A 80 2.38 9.06 -18.86
N GLN A 81 2.93 9.51 -17.73
CA GLN A 81 4.08 8.91 -17.07
C GLN A 81 3.64 7.92 -15.99
N LYS A 82 4.14 6.68 -16.08
CA LYS A 82 3.96 5.65 -15.04
C LYS A 82 5.04 5.76 -13.98
N TYR A 83 4.62 5.80 -12.72
CA TYR A 83 5.48 5.82 -11.54
C TYR A 83 5.35 4.52 -10.77
N ARG A 84 6.47 4.04 -10.22
CA ARG A 84 6.50 2.93 -9.26
C ARG A 84 6.41 3.52 -7.85
N LEU A 85 5.37 3.17 -7.14
CA LEU A 85 5.13 3.58 -5.76
C LEU A 85 5.44 2.38 -4.84
N ASN A 86 6.29 2.58 -3.84
CA ASN A 86 6.54 1.62 -2.77
C ASN A 86 6.05 2.25 -1.46
N LEU A 87 4.90 1.77 -1.01
CA LEU A 87 4.21 2.21 0.20
C LEU A 87 4.61 1.33 1.38
N ILE A 88 4.92 1.95 2.51
CA ILE A 88 5.09 1.29 3.81
C ILE A 88 4.00 1.80 4.74
N ASP A 89 3.02 0.96 5.05
CA ASP A 89 2.03 1.26 6.07
C ASP A 89 2.64 0.99 7.45
N THR A 90 2.47 1.91 8.40
CA THR A 90 3.11 1.82 9.72
C THR A 90 2.09 1.95 10.85
N PRO A 91 2.39 1.37 12.04
CA PRO A 91 1.59 1.54 13.26
C PRO A 91 1.27 3.00 13.63
#